data_AF-A0A2U3R2C2-F1
#
_entry.id   AF-A0A2U3R2C2-F1
#
_cell.length_a   1.000
_cell.length_b   1.000
_cell.length_c   1.000
_cell.angle_alpha   90.00
_cell.angle_beta   90.00
_cell.angle_gamma   90.00
#
_symmetry.space_group_name_H-M   'P 1'
#
loop_
_entity.id
_entity.type
_entity.pdbx_description
1 polymer ?
#
loop_
_entity_poly.entity_id
_entity_poly.type
_entity_poly.pdbx_seq_one_letter_code
_entity_poly.pdbx_strand_id
1 'polypeptide(L)'
;MRDTVAHTGRDINKINPLIPIDLIIDHSIQVDVYCTNYAKQKNTELKIKRNIERYEFLRWRANAFQNFRLFPPGTGICHQVNLEYLSKVVWTNNINGQLYAYPDTIVGLDSHTTMANGLGALWFGIGGIKAEAAMLGQMILLVLPEIIGVKLTNSLREGVNATDLVLTVTKILREKGVVGKFIEFFGTGVDNLSLHNRAIISNMCPEFGATCAYFPIDQEIIKYLTLTGRKSDDIELVEKYAKKQLLWHKTNDEIIFQKLL
;
A
#
# COMPACT_ATOMS: atom_id res chain seq x y z
N MET A 1 4.58 -26.30 -4.53
CA MET A 1 3.13 -26.58 -4.69
C MET A 1 2.79 -27.29 -5.99
N ARG A 2 3.11 -26.72 -7.18
CA ARG A 2 2.83 -27.39 -8.48
C ARG A 2 3.42 -28.80 -8.56
N ASP A 3 4.67 -28.99 -8.14
CA ASP A 3 5.30 -30.31 -8.14
C ASP A 3 4.53 -31.30 -7.26
N THR A 4 4.14 -30.90 -6.05
CA THR A 4 3.33 -31.75 -5.15
C THR A 4 2.00 -32.16 -5.81
N VAL A 5 1.32 -31.22 -6.48
CA VAL A 5 0.08 -31.50 -7.20
C VAL A 5 0.32 -32.47 -8.37
N ALA A 6 1.43 -32.31 -9.10
CA ALA A 6 1.84 -33.20 -10.18
C ALA A 6 2.08 -34.63 -9.67
N HIS A 7 2.78 -34.79 -8.54
CA HIS A 7 3.03 -36.11 -7.93
C HIS A 7 1.75 -36.82 -7.49
N THR A 8 0.67 -36.07 -7.22
CA THR A 8 -0.65 -36.63 -6.91
C THR A 8 -1.52 -36.89 -8.16
N GLY A 9 -0.99 -36.70 -9.37
CA GLY A 9 -1.72 -36.91 -10.62
C GLY A 9 -2.81 -35.87 -10.90
N ARG A 10 -2.76 -34.72 -10.21
CA ARG A 10 -3.75 -33.64 -10.32
C ARG A 10 -3.25 -32.54 -11.26
N ASP A 11 -4.17 -31.75 -11.79
CA ASP A 11 -3.86 -30.63 -12.68
C ASP A 11 -3.09 -29.52 -11.95
N ILE A 12 -1.86 -29.28 -12.40
CA ILE A 12 -0.95 -28.25 -11.87
C ILE A 12 -1.45 -26.82 -12.11
N ASN A 13 -2.28 -26.61 -13.13
CA ASN A 13 -2.78 -25.29 -13.48
C ASN A 13 -3.76 -24.74 -12.43
N LYS A 14 -4.31 -25.61 -11.58
CA LYS A 14 -5.07 -25.19 -10.39
C LYS A 14 -4.22 -24.43 -9.37
N ILE A 15 -2.90 -24.59 -9.39
CA ILE A 15 -1.98 -23.74 -8.63
C ILE A 15 -1.70 -22.50 -9.47
N ASN A 16 -2.62 -21.55 -9.39
CA ASN A 16 -2.52 -20.25 -10.01
C ASN A 16 -3.17 -19.17 -9.13
N PRO A 17 -2.62 -17.93 -9.07
CA PRO A 17 -3.29 -16.82 -8.40
C PRO A 17 -4.71 -16.57 -8.95
N LEU A 18 -5.69 -16.56 -8.06
CA LEU A 18 -7.10 -16.22 -8.34
C LEU A 18 -7.36 -14.71 -8.24
N ILE A 19 -6.43 -13.98 -7.60
CA ILE A 19 -6.44 -12.52 -7.49
C ILE A 19 -5.24 -11.92 -8.24
N PRO A 20 -5.33 -10.66 -8.69
CA PRO A 20 -4.21 -9.96 -9.31
C PRO A 20 -3.01 -9.84 -8.36
N ILE A 21 -1.82 -10.14 -8.85
CA ILE A 21 -0.55 -10.02 -8.13
C ILE A 21 0.41 -9.13 -8.91
N ASP A 22 0.87 -8.09 -8.23
CA ASP A 22 1.88 -7.16 -8.72
C ASP A 22 3.20 -7.41 -7.98
N LEU A 23 4.26 -7.76 -8.71
CA LEU A 23 5.61 -7.88 -8.14
C LEU A 23 6.49 -6.77 -8.69
N ILE A 24 7.04 -5.96 -7.77
CA ILE A 24 7.97 -4.87 -8.09
C ILE A 24 9.37 -5.28 -7.67
N ILE A 25 10.35 -5.17 -8.58
CA ILE A 25 11.76 -5.46 -8.29
C ILE A 25 12.48 -4.16 -7.91
N ASP A 26 12.65 -3.95 -6.62
CA ASP A 26 13.32 -2.78 -6.04
C ASP A 26 14.46 -3.14 -5.06
N HIS A 27 14.34 -4.24 -4.31
CA HIS A 27 15.29 -4.72 -3.30
C HIS A 27 16.58 -5.38 -3.85
N SER A 28 17.04 -5.01 -5.05
CA SER A 28 18.21 -5.63 -5.69
C SER A 28 19.33 -4.66 -6.08
N ILE A 29 19.04 -3.36 -6.16
CA ILE A 29 20.05 -2.34 -6.43
C ILE A 29 20.86 -2.07 -5.17
N GLN A 30 22.18 -1.87 -5.34
CA GLN A 30 23.09 -1.47 -4.28
C GLN A 30 23.85 -0.23 -4.74
N VAL A 31 24.29 0.59 -3.79
CA VAL A 31 25.11 1.78 -4.07
C VAL A 31 26.59 1.38 -3.98
N ASP A 32 27.11 0.76 -5.04
CA ASP A 32 28.53 0.38 -5.13
C ASP A 32 29.41 1.59 -5.51
N VAL A 33 28.89 2.45 -6.39
CA VAL A 33 29.51 3.70 -6.83
C VAL A 33 28.55 4.85 -6.59
N TYR A 34 29.07 5.98 -6.10
CA TYR A 34 28.30 7.21 -5.82
C TYR A 34 29.09 8.45 -6.25
N CYS A 35 28.43 9.62 -6.28
CA CYS A 35 29.03 10.93 -6.61
C CYS A 35 29.80 11.00 -7.93
N THR A 36 29.39 10.23 -8.95
CA THR A 36 29.99 10.27 -10.29
C THR A 36 28.91 10.15 -11.37
N ASN A 37 29.17 10.70 -12.56
CA ASN A 37 28.20 10.71 -13.68
C ASN A 37 27.84 9.30 -14.19
N TYR A 38 28.72 8.32 -13.98
CA TYR A 38 28.51 6.93 -14.41
C TYR A 38 27.96 6.01 -13.31
N ALA A 39 27.74 6.53 -12.08
CA ALA A 39 27.31 5.72 -10.92
C ALA A 39 26.01 4.94 -11.19
N LYS A 40 24.99 5.60 -11.74
CA LYS A 40 23.70 4.97 -12.05
C LYS A 40 23.85 3.78 -13.00
N GLN A 41 24.62 3.95 -14.06
CA GLN A 41 24.89 2.89 -15.02
C GLN A 41 25.64 1.74 -14.35
N LYS A 42 26.73 2.05 -13.64
CA LYS A 42 27.58 1.04 -13.02
C LYS A 42 26.85 0.19 -11.98
N ASN A 43 26.07 0.82 -11.11
CA ASN A 43 25.26 0.11 -10.10
C ASN A 43 24.19 -0.76 -10.77
N THR A 44 23.61 -0.31 -11.88
CA THR A 44 22.62 -1.10 -12.64
C THR A 44 23.24 -2.34 -13.29
N GLU A 45 24.43 -2.21 -13.88
CA GLU A 45 25.18 -3.34 -14.44
C GLU A 45 25.51 -4.39 -13.36
N LEU A 46 26.01 -3.95 -12.20
CA LEU A 46 26.35 -4.83 -11.08
C LEU A 46 25.11 -5.53 -10.51
N LYS A 47 23.99 -4.81 -10.37
CA LYS A 47 22.70 -5.39 -9.97
C LYS A 47 22.28 -6.55 -10.88
N ILE A 48 22.33 -6.34 -12.20
CA ILE A 48 21.95 -7.37 -13.17
C ILE A 48 22.88 -8.58 -13.05
N LYS A 49 24.20 -8.34 -13.03
CA LYS A 49 25.20 -9.41 -12.91
C LYS A 49 24.99 -10.26 -11.65
N ARG A 50 24.65 -9.64 -10.51
CA ARG A 50 24.45 -10.33 -9.23
C ARG A 50 23.13 -11.11 -9.14
N ASN A 51 22.11 -10.74 -9.91
CA ASN A 51 20.75 -11.24 -9.73
C ASN A 51 20.16 -11.91 -10.99
N ILE A 52 20.99 -12.28 -11.97
CA ILE A 52 20.53 -12.79 -13.26
C ILE A 52 19.60 -14.00 -13.12
N GLU A 53 19.97 -14.99 -12.31
CA GLU A 53 19.17 -16.19 -12.04
C GLU A 53 17.80 -15.83 -11.40
N ARG A 54 17.79 -14.89 -10.46
CA ARG A 54 16.54 -14.43 -9.82
C ARG A 54 15.63 -13.73 -10.83
N TYR A 55 16.19 -12.95 -11.75
CA TYR A 55 15.42 -12.28 -12.80
C TYR A 55 14.88 -13.26 -13.84
N GLU A 56 15.67 -14.27 -14.22
CA GLU A 56 15.20 -15.35 -15.09
C GLU A 56 14.05 -16.13 -14.43
N PHE A 57 14.19 -16.45 -13.14
CA PHE A 57 13.13 -17.10 -12.37
C PHE A 57 11.85 -16.26 -12.29
N LEU A 58 11.97 -14.96 -12.01
CA LEU A 58 10.81 -14.05 -11.96
C LEU A 58 10.16 -13.87 -13.33
N ARG A 59 10.96 -13.82 -14.40
CA ARG A 59 10.46 -13.74 -15.78
C ARG A 59 9.74 -15.03 -16.17
N TRP A 60 10.30 -16.19 -15.83
CA TRP A 60 9.60 -17.47 -15.99
C TRP A 60 8.27 -17.45 -15.25
N ARG A 61 8.25 -17.00 -13.98
CA ARG A 61 7.03 -16.91 -13.18
C ARG A 61 5.97 -16.03 -13.83
N ALA A 62 6.36 -14.88 -14.38
CA ALA A 62 5.43 -13.98 -15.06
C ALA A 62 4.77 -14.61 -16.29
N ASN A 63 5.43 -15.58 -16.94
CA ASN A 63 4.86 -16.32 -18.06
C ASN A 63 4.11 -17.59 -17.62
N ALA A 64 4.51 -18.19 -16.50
CA ALA A 64 3.98 -19.48 -16.03
C ALA A 64 2.67 -19.35 -15.21
N PHE A 65 2.32 -18.15 -14.76
CA PHE A 65 1.14 -17.88 -13.94
C PHE A 65 0.28 -16.77 -14.56
N GLN A 66 -1.03 -16.98 -14.57
CA GLN A 66 -2.01 -15.95 -14.90
C GLN A 66 -2.20 -15.01 -13.71
N ASN A 67 -2.73 -13.80 -13.97
CA ASN A 67 -2.95 -12.75 -12.96
C ASN A 67 -1.68 -12.28 -12.25
N PHE A 68 -0.51 -12.49 -12.85
CA PHE A 68 0.78 -12.05 -12.30
C PHE A 68 1.41 -11.01 -13.22
N ARG A 69 1.63 -9.79 -12.70
CA ARG A 69 2.30 -8.72 -13.41
C ARG A 69 3.64 -8.43 -12.75
N LEU A 70 4.69 -8.43 -13.56
CA LEU A 70 6.06 -8.15 -13.13
C LEU A 70 6.47 -6.74 -13.57
N PHE A 71 6.80 -5.89 -12.61
CA PHE A 71 7.42 -4.59 -12.88
C PHE A 71 8.94 -4.76 -12.93
N PRO A 72 9.59 -4.36 -14.04
CA PRO A 72 11.00 -4.59 -14.23
C PRO A 72 11.86 -3.77 -13.27
N PRO A 73 13.15 -4.13 -13.10
CA PRO A 73 14.05 -3.38 -12.25
C PRO A 73 14.20 -1.92 -12.72
N GLY A 74 14.10 -0.97 -11.80
CA GLY A 74 14.27 0.45 -12.09
C GLY A 74 12.97 1.22 -12.40
N THR A 75 11.81 0.58 -12.28
CA THR A 75 10.50 1.27 -12.33
C THR A 75 10.28 2.21 -11.15
N GLY A 76 10.86 1.92 -9.99
CA GLY A 76 10.70 2.70 -8.77
C GLY A 76 10.79 1.81 -7.53
N ILE A 77 10.47 2.36 -6.37
CA ILE A 77 10.35 1.63 -5.10
C ILE A 77 8.90 1.17 -4.94
N CYS A 78 8.68 -0.03 -4.40
CA CYS A 78 7.38 -0.69 -4.28
C CYS A 78 6.29 0.26 -3.78
N HIS A 79 6.46 0.87 -2.61
CA HIS A 79 5.43 1.72 -1.99
C HIS A 79 5.16 3.02 -2.75
N GLN A 80 6.16 3.57 -3.42
CA GLN A 80 5.96 4.77 -4.25
C GLN A 80 5.19 4.42 -5.53
N VAL A 81 5.52 3.30 -6.19
CA VAL A 81 4.74 2.78 -7.33
C VAL A 81 3.33 2.40 -6.90
N ASN A 82 3.16 1.88 -5.68
CA ASN A 82 1.85 1.61 -5.11
C ASN A 82 0.99 2.89 -5.03
N LEU A 83 1.55 3.95 -4.43
CA LEU A 83 0.87 5.23 -4.25
C LEU A 83 0.61 5.95 -5.58
N GLU A 84 1.62 5.99 -6.46
CA GLU A 84 1.62 6.78 -7.68
C GLU A 84 1.07 6.05 -8.90
N TYR A 85 0.89 4.72 -8.88
CA TYR A 85 0.40 3.99 -10.05
C TYR A 85 -0.64 2.89 -9.76
N LEU A 86 -0.36 2.00 -8.80
CA LEU A 86 -1.18 0.80 -8.59
C LEU A 86 -2.49 1.08 -7.85
N SER A 87 -2.43 1.87 -6.79
CA SER A 87 -3.62 2.18 -6.01
C SER A 87 -4.63 2.97 -6.85
N LYS A 88 -5.87 2.49 -6.80
CA LYS A 88 -7.03 3.11 -7.45
C LYS A 88 -7.95 3.80 -6.47
N VAL A 89 -7.76 3.60 -5.16
CA VAL A 89 -8.62 4.04 -4.05
C VAL A 89 -10.02 3.41 -4.08
N VAL A 90 -10.65 3.36 -5.25
CA VAL A 90 -11.87 2.62 -5.54
C VAL A 90 -11.65 1.79 -6.81
N TRP A 91 -11.85 0.49 -6.69
CA TRP A 91 -11.81 -0.44 -7.82
C TRP A 91 -13.19 -0.64 -8.41
N THR A 92 -13.23 -1.02 -9.69
CA THR A 92 -14.43 -1.51 -10.33
C THR A 92 -14.24 -2.93 -10.85
N ASN A 93 -15.30 -3.73 -10.79
CA ASN A 93 -15.31 -5.06 -11.37
C ASN A 93 -16.71 -5.40 -11.92
N ASN A 94 -16.76 -6.10 -13.05
CA ASN A 94 -18.01 -6.53 -13.65
C ASN A 94 -18.32 -7.96 -13.20
N ILE A 95 -19.42 -8.13 -12.47
CA ILE A 95 -19.87 -9.42 -11.95
C ILE A 95 -21.27 -9.66 -12.52
N ASN A 96 -21.42 -10.71 -13.32
CA ASN A 96 -22.70 -11.10 -13.96
C ASN A 96 -23.37 -9.98 -14.77
N GLY A 97 -22.58 -9.15 -15.46
CA GLY A 97 -23.08 -8.04 -16.28
C GLY A 97 -23.37 -6.75 -15.50
N GLN A 98 -23.19 -6.76 -14.18
CA GLN A 98 -23.34 -5.59 -13.32
C GLN A 98 -21.98 -5.06 -12.88
N LEU A 99 -21.77 -3.75 -13.03
CA LEU A 99 -20.56 -3.07 -12.57
C LEU A 99 -20.66 -2.78 -11.07
N TYR A 100 -19.72 -3.32 -10.30
CA TYR A 100 -19.55 -3.06 -8.88
C TYR A 100 -18.36 -2.15 -8.65
N ALA A 101 -18.50 -1.22 -7.70
CA ALA A 101 -17.39 -0.43 -7.16
C ALA A 101 -17.14 -0.84 -5.71
N TYR A 102 -15.88 -0.93 -5.29
CA TYR A 102 -15.49 -1.35 -3.96
C TYR A 102 -14.18 -0.66 -3.54
N PRO A 103 -13.88 -0.52 -2.23
CA PRO A 103 -12.71 0.21 -1.79
C PRO A 103 -11.44 -0.59 -2.09
N ASP A 104 -10.34 0.13 -2.27
CA ASP A 104 -9.03 -0.45 -2.51
C ASP A 104 -8.46 -1.07 -1.23
N THR A 105 -8.30 -2.39 -1.26
CA THR A 105 -7.76 -3.18 -0.15
C THR A 105 -6.68 -4.11 -0.69
N ILE A 106 -5.49 -4.07 -0.08
CA ILE A 106 -4.35 -4.91 -0.48
C ILE A 106 -3.64 -5.43 0.74
N VAL A 107 -3.17 -6.67 0.62
CA VAL A 107 -2.14 -7.21 1.51
C VAL A 107 -0.84 -7.37 0.74
N GLY A 108 0.26 -6.94 1.34
CA GLY A 108 1.58 -6.99 0.73
C GLY A 108 2.53 -7.93 1.45
N LEU A 109 3.57 -8.35 0.75
CA LEU A 109 4.70 -9.11 1.33
C LEU A 109 5.76 -8.21 1.96
N ASP A 110 5.45 -6.93 2.11
CA ASP A 110 6.31 -5.91 2.67
C ASP A 110 5.55 -5.20 3.80
N SER A 111 6.22 -4.93 4.92
CA SER A 111 5.62 -4.28 6.09
C SER A 111 5.11 -2.86 5.80
N HIS A 112 5.81 -2.11 4.95
CA HIS A 112 5.54 -0.71 4.61
C HIS A 112 4.50 -0.57 3.49
N THR A 113 3.86 -1.68 3.10
CA THR A 113 2.63 -1.68 2.26
C THR A 113 1.59 -0.70 2.78
N THR A 114 1.62 -0.39 4.08
CA THR A 114 0.83 0.63 4.76
C THR A 114 0.98 2.05 4.23
N MET A 115 2.01 2.39 3.44
CA MET A 115 2.17 3.74 2.88
C MET A 115 0.93 4.23 2.10
N ALA A 116 0.25 3.32 1.39
CA ALA A 116 -0.96 3.63 0.62
C ALA A 116 -2.17 3.99 1.51
N ASN A 117 -2.10 3.74 2.81
CA ASN A 117 -3.14 4.17 3.76
C ASN A 117 -3.30 5.69 3.83
N GLY A 118 -2.26 6.45 3.47
CA GLY A 118 -2.33 7.90 3.31
C GLY A 118 -3.23 8.37 2.16
N LEU A 119 -3.59 7.46 1.25
CA LEU A 119 -4.46 7.68 0.08
C LEU A 119 -5.90 7.17 0.32
N GLY A 120 -6.24 6.77 1.54
CA GLY A 120 -7.57 6.22 1.85
C GLY A 120 -7.79 4.78 1.38
N ALA A 121 -6.74 4.07 1.00
CA ALA A 121 -6.77 2.64 0.71
C ALA A 121 -6.42 1.83 1.98
N LEU A 122 -7.05 0.67 2.22
CA LEU A 122 -6.76 -0.16 3.40
C LEU A 122 -5.71 -1.23 3.06
N TRP A 123 -4.44 -0.90 3.30
CA TRP A 123 -3.28 -1.66 2.85
C TRP A 123 -2.36 -2.01 4.03
N PHE A 124 -1.93 -3.26 4.13
CA PHE A 124 -1.00 -3.69 5.20
C PHE A 124 -0.18 -4.92 4.83
N GLY A 125 0.95 -5.09 5.52
CA GLY A 125 1.85 -6.23 5.32
C GLY A 125 1.35 -7.52 5.97
N ILE A 126 1.57 -8.65 5.31
CA ILE A 126 1.35 -10.00 5.85
C ILE A 126 2.53 -10.93 5.52
N GLY A 127 2.61 -12.06 6.23
CA GLY A 127 3.63 -13.08 5.95
C GLY A 127 3.37 -13.84 4.63
N GLY A 128 4.46 -14.32 4.02
CA GLY A 128 4.47 -15.04 2.74
C GLY A 128 3.43 -16.15 2.61
N ILE A 129 3.31 -17.00 3.64
CA ILE A 129 2.39 -18.15 3.63
C ILE A 129 0.92 -17.68 3.57
N LYS A 130 0.57 -16.62 4.32
CA LYS A 130 -0.79 -16.06 4.28
C LYS A 130 -1.11 -15.45 2.92
N ALA A 131 -0.12 -14.80 2.30
CA ALA A 131 -0.30 -14.26 0.95
C ALA A 131 -0.44 -15.37 -0.10
N GLU A 132 0.33 -16.44 -0.02
CA GLU A 132 0.22 -17.59 -0.93
C GLU A 132 -1.15 -18.28 -0.79
N ALA A 133 -1.64 -18.44 0.44
CA ALA A 133 -3.00 -18.90 0.71
C ALA A 133 -4.06 -17.97 0.09
N ALA A 134 -3.92 -16.65 0.27
CA ALA A 134 -4.82 -15.65 -0.30
C ALA A 134 -4.80 -15.64 -1.84
N MET A 135 -3.61 -15.80 -2.44
CA MET A 135 -3.44 -15.97 -3.88
C MET A 135 -4.26 -17.15 -4.40
N LEU A 136 -4.43 -18.23 -3.61
CA LEU A 136 -5.21 -19.40 -3.98
C LEU A 136 -6.68 -19.33 -3.55
N GLY A 137 -7.16 -18.14 -3.16
CA GLY A 137 -8.56 -17.88 -2.82
C GLY A 137 -8.95 -18.16 -1.37
N GLN A 138 -7.98 -18.46 -0.49
CA GLN A 138 -8.30 -18.53 0.94
C GLN A 138 -8.56 -17.13 1.50
N MET A 139 -9.59 -17.00 2.32
CA MET A 139 -9.88 -15.75 3.01
C MET A 139 -8.79 -15.45 4.05
N ILE A 140 -8.38 -14.18 4.12
CA ILE A 140 -7.47 -13.72 5.16
C ILE A 140 -8.27 -13.50 6.43
N LEU A 141 -8.03 -14.35 7.42
CA LEU A 141 -8.64 -14.21 8.74
C LEU A 141 -7.92 -13.11 9.52
N LEU A 142 -8.67 -12.04 9.83
CA LEU A 142 -8.25 -10.97 10.72
C LEU A 142 -9.04 -11.09 12.02
N VAL A 143 -8.33 -11.05 13.15
CA VAL A 143 -8.97 -10.74 14.43
C VAL A 143 -9.46 -9.30 14.31
N LEU A 144 -10.73 -9.04 14.65
CA LEU A 144 -11.29 -7.69 14.58
C LEU A 144 -10.39 -6.73 15.38
N PRO A 145 -9.70 -5.80 14.72
CA PRO A 145 -8.72 -4.97 15.40
C PRO A 145 -9.42 -3.90 16.23
N GLU A 146 -8.82 -3.52 17.35
CA GLU A 146 -9.15 -2.25 18.00
C GLU A 146 -8.77 -1.10 17.09
N ILE A 147 -9.64 -0.10 16.95
CA ILE A 147 -9.40 1.11 16.18
C ILE A 147 -9.12 2.27 17.15
N ILE A 148 -7.94 2.85 17.02
CA ILE A 148 -7.51 4.02 17.77
C ILE A 148 -7.67 5.25 16.87
N GLY A 149 -8.51 6.19 17.28
CA GLY A 149 -8.61 7.49 16.64
C GLY A 149 -7.47 8.39 17.11
N VAL A 150 -6.66 8.89 16.19
CA VAL A 150 -5.59 9.86 16.49
C VAL A 150 -6.03 11.23 15.97
N LYS A 151 -6.33 12.14 16.89
CA LYS A 151 -6.83 13.47 16.54
C LYS A 151 -5.67 14.42 16.23
N LEU A 152 -5.53 14.78 14.98
CA LEU A 152 -4.60 15.83 14.56
C LEU A 152 -5.31 17.18 14.62
N THR A 153 -4.61 18.16 15.19
CA THR A 153 -5.10 19.55 15.33
C THR A 153 -4.02 20.53 14.95
N ASN A 154 -4.43 21.76 14.60
CA ASN A 154 -3.54 22.85 14.19
C ASN A 154 -2.83 22.57 12.85
N SER A 155 -1.79 23.36 12.57
CA SER A 155 -0.95 23.25 11.37
C SER A 155 0.52 23.15 11.77
N LEU A 156 1.34 22.58 10.89
CA LEU A 156 2.79 22.58 11.07
C LEU A 156 3.32 24.01 11.08
N ARG A 157 4.29 24.28 11.96
CA ARG A 157 5.02 25.55 11.97
C ARG A 157 5.97 25.61 10.78
N GLU A 158 6.28 26.82 10.33
CA GLU A 158 7.30 27.03 9.30
C GLU A 158 8.64 26.41 9.73
N GLY A 159 9.33 25.79 8.77
CA GLY A 159 10.60 25.08 9.00
C GLY A 159 10.45 23.64 9.50
N VAL A 160 9.28 23.21 9.97
CA VAL A 160 9.01 21.81 10.33
C VAL A 160 8.80 20.98 9.07
N ASN A 161 9.55 19.89 8.92
CA ASN A 161 9.47 19.02 7.75
C ASN A 161 8.66 17.73 8.02
N ALA A 162 8.43 16.94 6.97
CA ALA A 162 7.69 15.69 7.05
C ALA A 162 8.35 14.65 7.97
N THR A 163 9.68 14.63 8.02
CA THR A 163 10.48 13.74 8.87
C THR A 163 10.29 14.07 10.34
N ASP A 164 10.32 15.36 10.71
CA ASP A 164 10.08 15.81 12.09
C ASP A 164 8.69 15.37 12.57
N LEU A 165 7.68 15.55 11.71
CA LEU A 165 6.31 15.13 12.00
C LEU A 165 6.22 13.62 12.21
N VAL A 166 6.71 12.81 11.26
CA VAL A 166 6.54 11.37 11.36
C VAL A 166 7.34 10.75 12.51
N LEU A 167 8.56 11.25 12.80
CA LEU A 167 9.34 10.76 13.93
C LEU A 167 8.66 11.12 15.26
N THR A 168 8.04 12.29 15.34
CA THR A 168 7.26 12.70 16.51
C THR A 168 6.02 11.82 16.70
N VAL A 169 5.24 11.61 15.64
CA VAL A 169 4.06 10.72 15.66
C VAL A 169 4.46 9.29 16.03
N THR A 170 5.53 8.77 15.42
CA THR A 170 6.06 7.42 15.70
C THR A 170 6.44 7.27 17.17
N LYS A 171 7.17 8.25 17.73
CA LYS A 171 7.55 8.25 19.14
C LYS A 171 6.32 8.20 20.05
N ILE A 172 5.35 9.09 19.82
CA ILE A 172 4.12 9.18 20.64
C ILE A 172 3.32 7.88 20.56
N LEU A 173 3.08 7.35 19.36
CA LEU A 173 2.28 6.14 19.18
C LEU A 173 2.96 4.90 19.77
N ARG A 174 4.29 4.83 19.69
CA ARG A 174 5.07 3.77 20.33
C ARG A 174 4.94 3.81 21.86
N GLU A 175 5.02 5.00 22.47
CA GLU A 175 4.79 5.19 23.91
C GLU A 175 3.35 4.83 24.33
N LYS A 176 2.36 5.02 23.46
CA LYS A 176 0.94 4.70 23.71
C LYS A 176 0.60 3.21 23.53
N GLY A 177 1.50 2.39 22.98
CA GLY A 177 1.33 0.94 22.86
C GLY A 177 0.24 0.52 21.89
N VAL A 178 0.43 0.81 20.60
CA VAL A 178 -0.56 0.57 19.52
C VAL A 178 -0.35 -0.74 18.75
N VAL A 179 0.43 -1.68 19.32
CA VAL A 179 0.81 -2.92 18.63
C VAL A 179 -0.39 -3.75 18.22
N GLY A 180 -0.47 -4.12 16.94
CA GLY A 180 -1.56 -4.95 16.39
C GLY A 180 -2.91 -4.24 16.25
N LYS A 181 -2.96 -2.93 16.48
CA LYS A 181 -4.17 -2.11 16.38
C LYS A 181 -4.25 -1.40 15.04
N PHE A 182 -5.45 -0.95 14.70
CA PHE A 182 -5.65 -0.04 13.57
C PHE A 182 -5.65 1.38 14.09
N ILE A 183 -5.01 2.27 13.35
CA ILE A 183 -5.03 3.70 13.63
C ILE A 183 -5.79 4.37 12.51
N GLU A 184 -6.67 5.28 12.88
CA GLU A 184 -7.32 6.19 11.96
C GLU A 184 -7.04 7.63 12.39
N PHE A 185 -6.47 8.42 11.47
CA PHE A 185 -6.19 9.83 11.69
C PHE A 185 -7.40 10.67 11.33
N PHE A 186 -7.77 11.60 12.21
CA PHE A 186 -8.91 12.48 12.01
C PHE A 186 -8.68 13.87 12.63
N GLY A 187 -9.64 14.78 12.44
CA GLY A 187 -9.62 16.12 13.02
C GLY A 187 -9.05 17.19 12.08
N THR A 188 -9.16 18.46 12.52
CA THR A 188 -8.84 19.66 11.72
C THR A 188 -7.41 19.71 11.20
N GLY A 189 -6.47 19.00 11.83
CA GLY A 189 -5.09 18.92 11.37
C GLY A 189 -4.91 18.10 10.10
N VAL A 190 -5.80 17.13 9.82
CA VAL A 190 -5.73 16.30 8.60
C VAL A 190 -5.90 17.16 7.35
N ASP A 191 -6.84 18.12 7.39
CA ASP A 191 -7.11 19.06 6.30
C ASP A 191 -5.89 19.92 5.92
N ASN A 192 -4.94 20.10 6.85
CA ASN A 192 -3.72 20.88 6.67
C ASN A 192 -2.51 20.05 6.22
N LEU A 193 -2.63 18.72 6.18
CA LEU A 193 -1.54 17.83 5.77
C LEU A 193 -1.63 17.51 4.29
N SER A 194 -0.54 17.73 3.57
CA SER A 194 -0.36 17.23 2.21
C SER A 194 -0.43 15.71 2.17
N LEU A 195 -0.81 15.14 1.03
CA LEU A 195 -0.83 13.69 0.87
C LEU A 195 0.54 13.05 1.13
N HIS A 196 1.62 13.74 0.76
CA HIS A 196 2.98 13.27 1.01
C HIS A 196 3.24 13.04 2.50
N ASN A 197 2.84 13.98 3.37
CA ASN A 197 3.00 13.84 4.82
C ASN A 197 2.17 12.67 5.36
N ARG A 198 0.94 12.49 4.87
CA ARG A 198 0.05 11.38 5.25
C ARG A 198 0.67 10.03 4.86
N ALA A 199 1.20 9.92 3.66
CA ALA A 199 1.87 8.72 3.16
C ALA A 199 3.13 8.38 3.97
N ILE A 200 3.94 9.38 4.34
CA ILE A 200 5.12 9.17 5.20
C ILE A 200 4.71 8.66 6.59
N ILE A 201 3.69 9.25 7.21
CA ILE A 201 3.15 8.77 8.49
C ILE A 201 2.69 7.31 8.38
N SER A 202 1.94 7.03 7.33
CA SER A 202 1.38 5.70 7.08
C SER A 202 2.45 4.66 6.76
N ASN A 203 3.52 5.07 6.08
CA ASN A 203 4.68 4.25 5.79
C ASN A 203 5.35 3.78 7.09
N MET A 204 5.48 4.67 8.10
CA MET A 204 6.10 4.32 9.38
C MET A 204 5.22 3.50 10.34
N CYS A 205 4.08 2.98 9.86
CA CYS A 205 3.16 2.14 10.64
C CYS A 205 3.85 0.96 11.35
N PRO A 206 4.73 0.19 10.67
CA PRO A 206 5.46 -0.89 11.32
C PRO A 206 6.35 -0.42 12.48
N GLU A 207 6.95 0.78 12.39
CA GLU A 207 7.88 1.33 13.38
C GLU A 207 7.20 1.69 14.72
N PHE A 208 5.92 2.07 14.70
CA PHE A 208 5.11 2.21 15.92
C PHE A 208 4.25 0.98 16.24
N GLY A 209 4.35 -0.08 15.43
CA GLY A 209 3.80 -1.42 15.70
C GLY A 209 2.34 -1.61 15.34
N ALA A 210 1.66 -0.61 14.81
CA ALA A 210 0.28 -0.75 14.35
C ALA A 210 0.21 -1.64 13.10
N THR A 211 -0.97 -2.20 12.83
CA THR A 211 -1.20 -2.96 11.59
C THR A 211 -1.56 -2.04 10.43
N CYS A 212 -2.27 -0.95 10.72
CA CYS A 212 -2.73 0.02 9.74
C CYS A 212 -2.66 1.44 10.34
N ALA A 213 -2.40 2.42 9.49
CA ALA A 213 -2.32 3.85 9.82
C ALA A 213 -3.09 4.62 8.74
N TYR A 214 -4.40 4.68 8.89
CA TYR A 214 -5.37 5.09 7.87
C TYR A 214 -5.65 6.59 7.88
N PHE A 215 -5.66 7.20 6.69
CA PHE A 215 -6.20 8.54 6.46
C PHE A 215 -7.45 8.42 5.57
N PRO A 216 -8.62 8.93 5.99
CA PRO A 216 -9.84 8.87 5.21
C PRO A 216 -9.75 9.66 3.90
N ILE A 217 -10.59 9.28 2.92
CA ILE A 217 -10.63 9.91 1.60
C ILE A 217 -11.14 11.34 1.72
N ASP A 218 -10.43 12.31 1.15
CA ASP A 218 -10.80 13.71 1.23
C ASP A 218 -10.39 14.50 -0.03
N GLN A 219 -10.54 15.83 0.04
CA GLN A 219 -10.23 16.70 -1.09
C GLN A 219 -8.73 16.70 -1.44
N GLU A 220 -7.83 16.50 -0.48
CA GLU A 220 -6.40 16.43 -0.73
C GLU A 220 -6.03 15.17 -1.53
N ILE A 221 -6.67 14.04 -1.25
CA ILE A 221 -6.53 12.82 -2.04
C ILE A 221 -7.00 13.05 -3.49
N ILE A 222 -8.14 13.71 -3.70
CA ILE A 222 -8.62 14.05 -5.06
C ILE A 222 -7.62 14.92 -5.82
N LYS A 223 -7.02 15.93 -5.16
CA LYS A 223 -5.96 16.76 -5.76
C LYS A 223 -4.73 15.93 -6.13
N TYR A 224 -4.31 15.00 -5.26
CA TYR A 224 -3.15 14.15 -5.52
C TYR A 224 -3.39 13.16 -6.66
N LEU A 225 -4.57 12.54 -6.74
CA LEU A 225 -4.94 11.68 -7.87
C LEU A 225 -4.91 12.46 -9.18
N THR A 226 -5.37 13.71 -9.17
CA THR A 226 -5.27 14.62 -10.34
C THR A 226 -3.81 14.90 -10.70
N LEU A 227 -2.97 15.25 -9.71
CA LEU A 227 -1.55 15.55 -9.90
C LEU A 227 -0.77 14.36 -10.48
N THR A 228 -1.11 13.14 -10.07
CA THR A 228 -0.47 11.89 -10.53
C THR A 228 -1.04 11.38 -11.86
N GLY A 229 -1.86 12.18 -12.55
CA GLY A 229 -2.38 11.88 -13.88
C GLY A 229 -3.42 10.75 -13.90
N ARG A 230 -4.18 10.55 -12.81
CA ARG A 230 -5.33 9.64 -12.85
C ARG A 230 -6.40 10.16 -13.79
N LYS A 231 -7.16 9.25 -14.40
CA LYS A 231 -8.23 9.60 -15.33
C LYS A 231 -9.34 10.35 -14.59
N SER A 232 -9.95 11.33 -15.24
CA SER A 232 -11.08 12.11 -14.69
C SER A 232 -12.19 11.21 -14.17
N ASP A 233 -12.54 10.17 -14.92
CA ASP A 233 -13.66 9.27 -14.61
C ASP A 233 -13.37 8.44 -13.34
N ASP A 234 -12.10 8.02 -13.17
CA ASP A 234 -11.66 7.30 -11.97
C ASP A 234 -11.71 8.23 -10.74
N ILE A 235 -11.28 9.49 -10.88
CA ILE A 235 -11.30 10.48 -9.81
C ILE A 235 -12.75 10.80 -9.39
N GLU A 236 -13.64 11.00 -10.35
CA GLU A 236 -15.05 11.27 -10.11
C GLU A 236 -15.73 10.07 -9.41
N LEU A 237 -15.39 8.85 -9.83
CA LEU A 237 -15.86 7.65 -9.16
C LEU A 237 -15.41 7.61 -7.70
N VAL A 238 -14.12 7.87 -7.43
CA VAL A 238 -13.57 7.87 -6.05
C VAL A 238 -14.35 8.84 -5.16
N GLU A 239 -14.54 10.08 -5.61
CA GLU A 239 -15.24 11.10 -4.83
C GLU A 239 -16.70 10.71 -4.57
N LYS A 240 -17.44 10.32 -5.61
CA LYS A 240 -18.86 9.92 -5.49
C LYS A 240 -19.03 8.69 -4.62
N TYR A 241 -18.18 7.69 -4.82
CA TYR A 241 -18.20 6.44 -4.06
C TYR A 241 -17.92 6.72 -2.58
N ALA A 242 -16.85 7.44 -2.26
CA ALA A 242 -16.47 7.74 -0.88
C ALA A 242 -17.56 8.51 -0.13
N LYS A 243 -18.19 9.51 -0.78
CA LYS A 243 -19.31 10.26 -0.19
C LYS A 243 -20.54 9.38 0.05
N LYS A 244 -20.87 8.48 -0.88
CA LYS A 244 -22.04 7.59 -0.78
C LYS A 244 -21.84 6.47 0.26
N GLN A 245 -20.61 6.01 0.44
CA GLN A 245 -20.25 4.92 1.36
C GLN A 245 -19.80 5.40 2.75
N LEU A 246 -19.92 6.70 3.04
CA LEU A 246 -19.48 7.29 4.31
C LEU A 246 -17.98 7.10 4.60
N LEU A 247 -17.16 7.03 3.55
CA LEU A 247 -15.69 6.95 3.62
C LEU A 247 -15.02 8.31 3.39
N TRP A 248 -15.81 9.33 3.08
CA TRP A 248 -15.33 10.69 2.86
C TRP A 248 -15.13 11.41 4.20
N HIS A 249 -13.93 11.91 4.45
CA HIS A 249 -13.58 12.67 5.64
C HIS A 249 -14.43 13.94 5.74
N LYS A 250 -15.08 14.14 6.89
CA LYS A 250 -15.55 15.46 7.30
C LYS A 250 -14.92 15.81 8.63
N THR A 251 -14.44 17.04 8.74
CA THR A 251 -13.74 17.56 9.92
C THR A 251 -14.53 17.43 11.22
N ASN A 252 -15.87 17.44 11.13
CA ASN A 252 -16.80 17.35 12.26
C ASN A 252 -17.51 15.98 12.35
N ASP A 253 -17.02 14.93 11.68
CA ASP A 253 -17.61 13.60 11.85
C ASP A 253 -17.39 13.09 13.28
N GLU A 254 -18.47 12.68 13.93
CA GLU A 254 -18.46 12.03 15.25
C GLU A 254 -18.22 10.53 15.10
N ILE A 255 -16.99 10.16 14.72
CA ILE A 255 -16.58 8.75 14.62
C ILE A 255 -16.36 8.20 16.04
N ILE A 256 -16.98 7.05 16.34
CA ILE A 256 -16.82 6.37 17.63
C ILE A 256 -15.62 5.43 17.54
N PHE A 257 -14.52 5.82 18.16
CA PHE A 257 -13.33 4.99 18.30
C PHE A 257 -13.30 4.27 19.65
N GLN A 258 -12.68 3.08 19.71
CA GLN A 258 -12.48 2.39 20.99
C GLN A 258 -11.56 3.16 21.94
N LYS A 259 -10.61 3.93 21.37
CA LYS A 259 -9.72 4.81 22.13
C LYS A 259 -9.37 6.04 21.30
N LEU A 260 -9.25 7.19 21.96
CA LEU A 260 -8.82 8.46 21.38
C LEU A 260 -7.42 8.84 21.89
N LEU A 261 -6.59 9.35 20.98
CA LEU A 261 -5.26 9.91 21.24
C LEU A 261 -5.15 11.32 20.68
#